data_AF-A0A3N5YIQ7-F1
#
_entry.id   AF-A0A3N5YIQ7-F1
#
_cell.length_a   1.000
_cell.length_b   1.000
_cell.length_c   1.000
_cell.angle_alpha   90.00
_cell.angle_beta   90.00
_cell.angle_gamma   90.00
#
_symmetry.space_group_name_H-M   'P 1'
#
loop_
_entity.id
_entity.type
_entity.pdbx_description
1 polymer ?
#
loop_
_entity_poly.entity_id
_entity_poly.type
_entity_poly.pdbx_seq_one_letter_code
_entity_poly.pdbx_strand_id
1 'polypeptide(L)'
;MGKGLEKVAALDVSKKAFSLLDEFKSFAFKGNVIDLAIGVIIGAAFGRIVDSLVKHIIMPIISFILPGEQGYLAWKLAYNGKELPYGLFIGEVLNFLLVALALFIFIVKFLGWVMRSKKAAAAAPAPPPPPTKDQELLTEIRDLLKAGKA
;
A
#
# COMPACT_ATOMS: atom_id res chain seq x y z
N MET A 1 25.67 -41.87 29.19
CA MET A 1 26.48 -40.86 28.48
C MET A 1 25.61 -39.94 27.58
N GLY A 2 24.37 -39.56 27.96
CA GLY A 2 23.40 -38.93 27.05
C GLY A 2 22.79 -37.58 27.48
N LYS A 3 23.00 -37.10 28.73
CA LYS A 3 22.32 -35.88 29.24
C LYS A 3 23.04 -34.55 28.94
N GLY A 4 24.28 -34.60 28.43
CA GLY A 4 25.07 -33.40 28.12
C GLY A 4 24.82 -32.83 26.72
N LEU A 5 24.53 -33.69 25.74
CA LEU A 5 24.39 -33.32 24.33
C LEU A 5 23.07 -32.57 24.05
N GLU A 6 21.96 -32.94 24.71
CA GLU A 6 20.67 -32.24 24.55
C GLU A 6 20.70 -30.81 25.10
N LYS A 7 21.41 -30.57 26.21
CA LYS A 7 21.53 -29.23 26.81
C LYS A 7 22.37 -28.27 25.95
N VAL A 8 23.42 -28.77 25.29
CA VAL A 8 24.27 -27.98 24.41
C VAL A 8 23.54 -27.61 23.11
N ALA A 9 22.77 -28.53 22.54
CA ALA A 9 21.93 -28.24 21.37
C ALA A 9 20.79 -27.25 21.67
N ALA A 10 20.11 -27.40 22.82
CA ALA A 10 19.02 -26.49 23.21
C ALA A 10 19.51 -25.07 23.54
N LEU A 11 20.71 -24.93 24.14
CA LEU A 11 21.32 -23.63 24.42
C LEU A 11 21.75 -22.88 23.15
N ASP A 12 22.31 -23.59 22.16
CA ASP A 12 22.75 -22.98 20.90
C ASP A 12 21.57 -22.57 20.00
N VAL A 13 20.52 -23.39 19.94
CA VAL A 13 19.30 -23.07 19.19
C VAL A 13 18.53 -21.90 19.82
N SER A 14 18.38 -21.88 21.14
CA SER A 14 17.69 -20.78 21.84
C SER A 14 18.46 -19.46 21.69
N LYS A 15 19.79 -19.51 21.78
CA LYS A 15 20.65 -18.32 21.62
C LYS A 15 20.68 -17.80 20.18
N LYS A 16 20.68 -18.69 19.17
CA LYS A 16 20.49 -18.31 17.76
C LYS A 16 19.09 -17.76 17.49
N ALA A 17 18.05 -18.35 18.07
CA ALA A 17 16.68 -17.84 17.93
C ALA A 17 16.53 -16.43 18.52
N PHE A 18 17.12 -16.17 19.69
CA PHE A 18 17.20 -14.82 20.25
C PHE A 18 18.00 -13.87 19.36
N SER A 19 19.14 -14.30 18.80
CA SER A 19 19.92 -13.51 17.83
C SER A 19 19.11 -13.15 16.59
N LEU A 20 18.40 -14.12 15.99
CA LEU A 20 17.55 -13.89 14.82
C LEU A 20 16.36 -12.97 15.13
N LEU A 21 15.79 -13.06 16.33
CA LEU A 21 14.74 -12.15 16.78
C LEU A 21 15.26 -10.72 16.97
N ASP A 22 16.45 -10.56 17.54
CA ASP A 22 17.09 -9.25 17.72
C ASP A 22 17.52 -8.63 16.38
N GLU A 23 18.02 -9.46 15.44
CA GLU A 23 18.33 -9.07 14.07
C GLU A 23 17.07 -8.70 13.28
N PHE A 24 16.01 -9.49 13.37
CA PHE A 24 14.71 -9.18 12.75
C PHE A 24 14.09 -7.92 13.33
N LYS A 25 14.15 -7.74 14.66
CA LYS A 25 13.70 -6.52 15.35
C LYS A 25 14.45 -5.31 14.82
N SER A 26 15.78 -5.40 14.72
CA SER A 26 16.63 -4.33 14.18
C SER A 26 16.36 -4.03 12.71
N PHE A 27 16.01 -5.05 11.91
CA PHE A 27 15.60 -4.89 10.52
C PHE A 27 14.20 -4.26 10.41
N ALA A 28 13.23 -4.74 11.17
CA ALA A 28 11.85 -4.26 11.17
C ALA A 28 11.76 -2.80 11.65
N PHE A 29 12.62 -2.37 12.57
CA PHE A 29 12.68 -0.98 13.02
C PHE A 29 13.41 -0.02 12.07
N LYS A 30 13.95 -0.50 10.93
CA LYS A 30 14.32 0.42 9.85
C LYS A 30 13.04 1.08 9.33
N GLY A 31 12.86 2.38 9.60
CA GLY A 31 11.59 3.11 9.38
C GLY A 31 10.94 2.88 8.01
N ASN A 32 11.72 2.73 6.94
CA ASN A 32 11.22 2.45 5.59
C ASN A 32 10.41 1.14 5.47
N VAL A 33 10.66 0.14 6.33
CA VAL A 33 9.95 -1.16 6.31
C VAL A 33 8.60 -1.06 7.03
N ILE A 34 8.53 -0.30 8.13
CA ILE A 34 7.28 -0.12 8.89
C ILE A 34 6.27 0.65 8.06
N ASP A 35 6.69 1.75 7.43
CA ASP A 35 5.81 2.58 6.60
C ASP A 35 5.31 1.79 5.38
N LEU A 36 6.19 0.98 4.76
CA LEU A 36 5.81 0.08 3.68
C LEU A 36 4.79 -0.98 4.15
N ALA A 37 5.03 -1.60 5.30
CA ALA A 37 4.13 -2.63 5.85
C ALA A 37 2.74 -2.05 6.15
N ILE A 38 2.68 -0.87 6.77
CA ILE A 38 1.43 -0.17 7.04
C ILE A 38 0.70 0.15 5.72
N GLY A 39 1.42 0.67 4.72
CA GLY A 39 0.86 0.97 3.40
C GLY A 39 0.25 -0.25 2.71
N VAL A 40 0.92 -1.40 2.76
CA VAL A 40 0.43 -2.65 2.16
C VAL A 40 -0.81 -3.17 2.90
N ILE A 41 -0.80 -3.17 4.24
CA ILE A 41 -1.94 -3.66 5.04
C ILE A 41 -3.18 -2.78 4.82
N ILE A 42 -3.01 -1.45 4.86
CA ILE A 42 -4.11 -0.51 4.63
C ILE A 42 -4.60 -0.62 3.19
N GLY A 43 -3.69 -0.71 2.21
CA GLY A 43 -4.05 -0.88 0.79
C GLY A 43 -4.86 -2.16 0.56
N ALA A 44 -4.45 -3.28 1.15
CA ALA A 44 -5.18 -4.54 1.05
C ALA A 44 -6.56 -4.47 1.72
N ALA A 45 -6.67 -3.85 2.89
CA ALA A 45 -7.94 -3.68 3.59
C ALA A 45 -8.90 -2.77 2.80
N PHE A 46 -8.42 -1.63 2.30
CA PHE A 46 -9.20 -0.71 1.47
C PHE A 46 -9.66 -1.38 0.17
N GLY A 47 -8.77 -2.13 -0.50
CA GLY A 47 -9.12 -2.91 -1.68
C GLY A 47 -10.29 -3.85 -1.44
N ARG A 48 -10.34 -4.54 -0.29
CA ARG A 48 -11.49 -5.39 0.08
C ARG A 48 -12.79 -4.61 0.29
N ILE A 49 -12.71 -3.40 0.83
CA ILE A 49 -13.89 -2.54 1.01
C ILE A 49 -14.47 -2.15 -0.35
N VAL A 50 -13.61 -1.75 -1.29
CA VAL A 50 -14.04 -1.40 -2.65
C VAL A 50 -14.56 -2.63 -3.40
N ASP A 51 -13.87 -3.77 -3.28
CA ASP A 51 -14.31 -5.05 -3.85
C ASP A 51 -15.71 -5.43 -3.36
N SER A 52 -15.96 -5.31 -2.06
CA SER A 52 -17.27 -5.57 -1.45
C SER A 52 -18.35 -4.63 -2.00
N LEU A 53 -18.05 -3.34 -2.12
CA LEU A 53 -18.96 -2.35 -2.72
C LEU A 53 -19.30 -2.73 -4.17
N VAL A 54 -18.30 -3.12 -4.96
CA VAL A 54 -18.53 -3.50 -6.35
C VAL A 54 -19.36 -4.79 -6.43
N LYS A 55 -18.91 -5.85 -5.76
CA LYS A 55 -19.53 -7.19 -5.86
C LYS A 55 -20.93 -7.24 -5.28
N HIS A 56 -21.20 -6.52 -4.19
CA HIS A 56 -22.47 -6.62 -3.46
C HIS A 56 -23.44 -5.49 -3.74
N ILE A 57 -23.00 -4.37 -4.33
CA ILE A 57 -23.89 -3.24 -4.64
C ILE A 57 -23.91 -2.96 -6.14
N ILE A 58 -22.74 -2.74 -6.77
CA ILE A 58 -22.69 -2.34 -8.18
C ILE A 58 -23.07 -3.49 -9.12
N MET A 59 -22.48 -4.67 -8.95
CA MET A 59 -22.72 -5.83 -9.82
C MET A 59 -24.18 -6.31 -9.78
N PRO A 60 -24.89 -6.36 -8.63
CA PRO A 60 -26.32 -6.67 -8.60
C PRO A 60 -27.17 -5.65 -9.37
N ILE A 61 -26.84 -4.35 -9.30
CA ILE A 61 -27.54 -3.31 -10.07
C ILE A 61 -27.32 -3.49 -11.57
N ILE A 62 -26.08 -3.79 -12.00
CA ILE A 62 -25.77 -4.08 -13.39
C ILE A 62 -26.51 -5.35 -13.86
N SER A 63 -26.55 -6.38 -13.00
CA SER A 63 -27.25 -7.65 -13.27
C SER A 63 -28.76 -7.50 -13.36
N PHE A 64 -29.34 -6.51 -12.68
CA PHE A 64 -30.76 -6.18 -12.79
C PHE A 64 -31.10 -5.55 -14.14
N ILE A 65 -30.16 -4.82 -14.74
CA ILE A 65 -30.35 -4.13 -16.03
C ILE A 65 -30.07 -5.06 -17.22
N LEU A 66 -29.14 -6.00 -17.08
CA LEU A 66 -28.84 -6.98 -18.13
C LEU A 66 -29.70 -8.24 -18.01
N PRO A 67 -30.38 -8.69 -19.08
CA PRO A 67 -31.29 -9.83 -19.01
C PRO A 67 -30.56 -11.17 -18.74
N GLY A 68 -31.05 -11.93 -17.75
CA GLY A 68 -30.63 -13.30 -17.43
C GLY A 68 -31.07 -13.75 -16.03
N GLU A 69 -31.58 -14.99 -15.89
CA GLU A 69 -32.12 -15.53 -14.61
C GLU A 69 -31.11 -15.51 -13.44
N GLN A 70 -29.80 -15.49 -13.73
CA GLN A 70 -28.72 -15.34 -12.74
C GLN A 70 -27.78 -14.15 -13.07
N GLY A 71 -28.22 -13.21 -13.91
CA GLY A 71 -27.37 -12.11 -14.39
C GLY A 71 -26.14 -12.57 -15.19
N TYR A 72 -25.02 -11.87 -15.03
CA TYR A 72 -23.74 -12.19 -15.70
C TYR A 72 -23.16 -13.56 -15.33
N LEU A 73 -23.61 -14.20 -14.24
CA LEU A 73 -23.15 -15.53 -13.82
C LEU A 73 -23.67 -16.65 -14.73
N ALA A 74 -24.81 -16.42 -15.40
CA ALA A 74 -25.37 -17.35 -16.38
C ALA A 74 -24.63 -17.35 -17.71
N TRP A 75 -23.76 -16.35 -17.95
CA TRP A 75 -23.05 -16.20 -19.21
C TRP A 75 -21.88 -17.18 -19.29
N LYS A 76 -22.18 -18.33 -19.88
CA LYS A 76 -21.25 -19.43 -20.09
C LYS A 76 -21.22 -19.80 -21.55
N LEU A 77 -20.01 -20.09 -22.05
CA LEU A 77 -19.80 -20.61 -23.39
C LEU A 77 -19.60 -22.12 -23.26
N ALA A 78 -20.55 -22.90 -23.74
CA ALA A 78 -20.47 -24.35 -23.71
C ALA A 78 -19.87 -24.85 -25.03
N TYR A 79 -18.67 -25.44 -24.98
CA TYR A 79 -18.02 -26.07 -26.13
C TYR A 79 -17.48 -27.44 -25.74
N ASN A 80 -17.89 -28.50 -26.46
CA ASN A 80 -17.49 -29.89 -26.20
C ASN A 80 -17.66 -30.33 -24.72
N GLY A 81 -18.78 -29.96 -24.08
CA GLY A 81 -19.07 -30.33 -22.70
C GLY A 81 -18.25 -29.58 -21.64
N LYS A 82 -17.44 -28.59 -22.05
CA LYS A 82 -16.74 -27.68 -21.13
C LYS A 82 -17.47 -26.35 -21.09
N GLU A 83 -17.87 -25.93 -19.89
CA GLU A 83 -18.45 -24.61 -19.64
C GLU A 83 -17.34 -23.61 -19.33
N LEU A 84 -17.23 -22.55 -20.12
CA LEU A 84 -16.37 -21.41 -19.84
C LEU A 84 -17.22 -20.22 -19.34
N PRO A 85 -17.24 -19.93 -18.03
CA PRO A 85 -18.03 -18.83 -17.46
C PRO A 85 -17.36 -17.48 -17.71
N TYR A 86 -17.40 -16.99 -18.96
CA TYR A 86 -16.79 -15.72 -19.34
C TYR A 86 -17.45 -14.51 -18.67
N GLY A 87 -18.71 -14.61 -18.26
CA GLY A 87 -19.37 -13.55 -17.50
C GLY A 87 -18.67 -13.25 -16.17
N LEU A 88 -18.19 -14.29 -15.46
CA LEU A 88 -17.44 -14.12 -14.22
C LEU A 88 -16.15 -13.32 -14.47
N PHE A 89 -15.45 -13.61 -15.57
CA PHE A 89 -14.26 -12.87 -15.97
C PHE A 89 -14.55 -11.40 -16.26
N ILE A 90 -15.63 -11.08 -16.98
CA ILE A 90 -16.05 -9.69 -17.23
C ILE A 90 -16.36 -8.96 -15.92
N GLY A 91 -16.99 -9.65 -14.96
CA GLY A 91 -17.24 -9.10 -13.62
C GLY A 91 -15.96 -8.74 -12.89
N GLU A 92 -14.94 -9.60 -12.92
CA GLU A 92 -13.63 -9.32 -12.31
C GLU A 92 -12.88 -8.18 -13.03
N VAL A 93 -12.99 -8.08 -14.35
CA VAL A 93 -12.42 -6.95 -15.12
C VAL A 93 -13.09 -5.63 -14.71
N LEU A 94 -14.41 -5.58 -14.64
CA LEU A 94 -15.15 -4.40 -14.19
C LEU A 94 -14.78 -4.02 -12.75
N ASN A 95 -14.66 -5.01 -11.86
CA ASN A 95 -14.22 -4.81 -10.50
C ASN A 95 -12.82 -4.19 -10.42
N PHE A 96 -11.86 -4.72 -11.16
CA PHE A 96 -10.53 -4.13 -11.27
C PHE A 96 -10.58 -2.67 -11.75
N LEU A 97 -11.37 -2.37 -12.80
CA LEU A 97 -11.53 -0.99 -13.30
C LEU A 97 -12.11 -0.07 -12.23
N LEU A 98 -13.11 -0.52 -11.46
CA LEU A 98 -13.74 0.28 -10.42
C LEU A 98 -12.81 0.51 -9.22
N VAL A 99 -12.04 -0.51 -8.81
CA VAL A 99 -11.02 -0.36 -7.77
C VAL A 99 -9.94 0.62 -8.21
N ALA A 100 -9.44 0.49 -9.45
CA ALA A 100 -8.47 1.42 -10.02
C ALA A 100 -9.02 2.85 -10.11
N LEU A 101 -10.28 3.01 -10.52
CA LEU A 101 -10.95 4.31 -10.57
C LEU A 101 -11.13 4.91 -9.17
N ALA A 102 -11.53 4.12 -8.18
CA ALA A 102 -11.67 4.57 -6.80
C ALA A 102 -10.33 5.03 -6.22
N LEU A 103 -9.24 4.27 -6.45
CA LEU A 103 -7.89 4.67 -6.06
C LEU A 103 -7.42 5.93 -6.79
N PHE A 104 -7.69 6.04 -8.10
CA PHE A 104 -7.37 7.23 -8.88
C PHE A 104 -8.09 8.47 -8.35
N ILE A 105 -9.41 8.38 -8.12
CA ILE A 105 -10.19 9.47 -7.54
C ILE A 105 -9.68 9.80 -6.15
N PHE A 106 -9.39 8.80 -5.30
CA PHE A 106 -8.82 9.01 -3.98
C PHE A 106 -7.51 9.78 -4.07
N ILE A 107 -6.56 9.35 -4.91
CA ILE A 107 -5.27 10.03 -5.12
C ILE A 107 -5.50 11.45 -5.65
N VAL A 108 -6.28 11.65 -6.70
CA VAL A 108 -6.49 12.97 -7.32
C VAL A 108 -7.25 13.92 -6.40
N LYS A 109 -8.30 13.48 -5.70
CA LYS A 109 -9.02 14.31 -4.74
C LYS A 109 -8.21 14.55 -3.48
N PHE A 110 -7.54 13.54 -2.92
CA PHE A 110 -6.74 13.69 -1.71
C PHE A 110 -5.50 14.54 -1.96
N LEU A 111 -4.67 14.21 -2.97
CA LEU A 111 -3.53 15.06 -3.33
C LEU A 111 -3.99 16.42 -3.82
N GLY A 112 -5.06 16.50 -4.62
CA GLY A 112 -5.63 17.77 -5.07
C GLY A 112 -6.08 18.65 -3.90
N TRP A 113 -6.74 18.07 -2.89
CA TRP A 113 -7.13 18.76 -1.67
C TRP A 113 -5.92 19.18 -0.83
N VAL A 114 -4.96 18.28 -0.58
CA VAL A 114 -3.72 18.56 0.16
C VAL A 114 -2.88 19.64 -0.52
N MET A 115 -2.73 19.60 -1.83
CA MET A 115 -2.03 20.65 -2.58
C MET A 115 -2.76 21.99 -2.51
N ARG A 116 -4.10 21.98 -2.51
CA ARG A 116 -4.91 23.18 -2.38
C ARG A 116 -4.87 23.77 -0.97
N SER A 117 -4.83 22.94 0.07
CA SER A 117 -4.63 23.39 1.46
C SER A 117 -3.19 23.87 1.71
N LYS A 118 -2.18 23.27 1.08
CA LYS A 118 -0.81 23.84 1.06
C LYS A 118 -0.75 25.18 0.32
N LYS A 119 -1.47 25.33 -0.80
CA LYS A 119 -1.54 26.60 -1.56
C LYS A 119 -2.33 27.68 -0.82
N ALA A 120 -3.35 27.31 -0.05
CA ALA A 120 -4.10 28.21 0.82
C ALA A 120 -3.26 28.64 2.04
N ALA A 121 -2.43 27.74 2.59
CA ALA A 121 -1.45 28.09 3.62
C ALA A 121 -0.32 29.00 3.11
N ALA A 122 -0.04 28.98 1.80
CA ALA A 122 0.92 29.87 1.14
C ALA A 122 0.33 31.24 0.70
N ALA A 123 -0.97 31.46 0.87
CA ALA A 123 -1.65 32.72 0.53
C ALA A 123 -1.74 33.70 1.71
N ALA A 124 -1.43 33.26 2.93
CA ALA A 124 -0.87 34.13 3.95
C ALA A 124 0.66 34.10 3.78
N PRO A 125 1.40 35.22 3.95
CA PRO A 125 2.86 35.20 3.87
C PRO A 125 3.42 34.40 5.05
N ALA A 126 3.44 33.09 4.92
CA ALA A 126 4.16 32.21 5.82
C ALA A 126 5.65 32.31 5.45
N PRO A 127 6.55 32.62 6.40
CA PRO A 127 7.98 32.62 6.14
C PRO A 127 8.39 31.24 5.60
N PRO A 128 9.38 31.18 4.70
CA PRO A 128 9.82 29.95 4.08
C PRO A 128 10.07 28.87 5.16
N PRO A 129 9.76 27.59 4.87
CA PRO A 129 9.97 26.51 5.81
C PRO A 129 11.41 26.60 6.35
N PRO A 130 11.61 26.44 7.68
CA PRO A 130 12.94 26.50 8.25
C PRO A 130 13.82 25.50 7.49
N PRO A 131 14.99 25.93 6.99
CA PRO A 131 15.85 25.09 6.20
C PRO A 131 16.13 23.79 6.97
N THR A 132 16.08 22.64 6.28
CA THR A 132 16.53 21.39 6.88
C THR A 132 17.99 21.54 7.30
N LYS A 133 18.46 20.76 8.29
CA LYS A 133 19.88 20.82 8.74
C LYS A 133 20.87 20.75 7.58
N ASP A 134 20.56 19.98 6.55
CA ASP A 134 21.37 19.91 5.33
C ASP A 134 21.34 21.22 4.53
N GLN A 135 20.19 21.88 4.42
CA GLN A 135 20.08 23.20 3.78
C GLN A 135 20.76 24.30 4.58
N GLU A 136 20.74 24.23 5.92
CA GLU A 136 21.50 25.12 6.81
C GLU A 136 23.00 24.92 6.60
N LEU A 137 23.48 23.68 6.68
CA LEU A 137 24.87 23.32 6.43
C LEU A 137 25.32 23.72 5.03
N LEU A 138 24.50 23.50 3.99
CA LEU A 138 24.82 23.92 2.63
C LEU A 138 24.86 25.44 2.47
N THR A 139 24.05 26.17 3.24
CA THR A 139 24.08 27.64 3.27
C THR A 139 25.35 28.13 3.94
N GLU A 140 25.72 27.54 5.08
CA GLU A 140 26.97 27.81 5.78
C GLU A 140 28.19 27.48 4.92
N ILE A 141 28.22 26.31 4.26
CA ILE A 141 29.29 25.90 3.33
C ILE A 141 29.42 26.88 2.16
N ARG A 142 28.28 27.30 1.56
CA ARG A 142 28.28 28.31 0.49
C ARG A 142 28.88 29.63 0.97
N ASP A 143 28.53 30.05 2.17
CA ASP A 143 28.97 31.33 2.72
C ASP A 143 30.45 31.28 3.15
N LEU A 144 30.92 30.14 3.67
CA LEU A 144 32.35 29.86 3.93
C LEU A 144 33.19 29.83 2.65
N LEU A 145 32.66 29.22 1.56
CA LEU A 145 33.30 29.23 0.23
C LEU A 145 33.38 30.64 -0.36
N LYS A 146 32.31 31.42 -0.27
CA LYS A 146 32.31 32.83 -0.72
C LYS A 146 33.26 33.69 0.10
N ALA A 147 33.41 33.40 1.39
CA ALA A 147 34.35 34.08 2.27
C ALA A 147 35.81 33.64 2.05
N GLY A 148 36.09 32.69 1.15
CA GLY A 148 37.44 32.20 0.85
C GLY A 148 38.13 31.54 2.04
N LYS A 149 37.36 31.01 3.00
CA LYS A 149 37.85 30.36 4.23
C LYS A 149 37.91 28.82 4.11
N ALA A 150 37.91 28.30 2.88
CA ALA A 150 37.99 26.87 2.58
C ALA A 150 39.43 26.43 2.33
#